data_AF-A0AAD4WL97-F1
#
_entry.id   AF-A0AAD4WL97-F1
#
_cell.length_a   1.000
_cell.length_b   1.000
_cell.length_c   1.000
_cell.angle_alpha   90.00
_cell.angle_beta   90.00
_cell.angle_gamma   90.00
#
_symmetry.space_group_name_H-M   'P 1'
#
loop_
_entity.id
_entity.type
_entity.pdbx_description
1 polymer ?
#
loop_
_entity_poly.entity_id
_entity_poly.type
_entity_poly.pdbx_seq_one_letter_code
_entity_poly.pdbx_strand_id
1 'polypeptide(L)'
;MNNISGTIPKCLNNLTALTQKGSSSQTIQHSFLDDHLGGYISGHYDDEASLTWKGFRAEFKSNLGLLKSIDLSSNKLTGEIPSEISYLELEVLDLSRNQINGRIPTSLSWIARLAKLDLSENNLFGKIPIGTQLQSFEYAYGGNRLLCGAPLPKTCPEEEKGPGQPVLVNQDGQDGLITQGYYISMGLGFAVGFWGVCGTLLLNRSCRYTYFNFLTFLNDWLHVKVAIMSQKVLNR
;
A
#
# COMPACT_ATOMS: atom_id res chain seq x y z
N MET A 1 -28.83 -0.50 8.97
CA MET A 1 -27.79 -0.09 9.94
C MET A 1 -27.54 -1.25 10.86
N ASN A 2 -26.29 -1.60 11.09
CA ASN A 2 -25.92 -2.62 12.05
C ASN A 2 -25.65 -1.95 13.41
N ASN A 3 -25.67 -2.73 14.49
CA ASN A 3 -25.50 -2.21 15.86
C ASN A 3 -24.27 -2.83 16.55
N ILE A 4 -23.23 -3.14 15.76
CA ILE A 4 -21.95 -3.65 16.28
C ILE A 4 -21.23 -2.49 16.95
N SER A 5 -20.76 -2.68 18.17
CA SER A 5 -20.16 -1.65 19.02
C SER A 5 -19.01 -2.20 19.85
N GLY A 6 -18.03 -1.36 20.14
CA GLY A 6 -16.77 -1.74 20.79
C GLY A 6 -15.58 -1.45 19.88
N THR A 7 -14.38 -1.86 20.30
CA THR A 7 -13.16 -1.65 19.52
C THR A 7 -12.96 -2.71 18.45
N ILE A 8 -12.27 -2.37 17.37
CA ILE A 8 -11.74 -3.37 16.43
C ILE A 8 -10.62 -4.13 17.19
N PRO A 9 -10.68 -5.45 17.32
CA PRO A 9 -9.72 -6.20 18.13
C PRO A 9 -8.32 -6.19 17.50
N LYS A 10 -7.29 -5.90 18.31
CA LYS A 10 -5.88 -5.88 17.86
C LYS A 10 -5.38 -7.25 17.38
N CYS A 11 -5.96 -8.35 17.87
CA CYS A 11 -5.61 -9.72 17.49
C CYS A 11 -6.00 -10.16 16.06
N LEU A 12 -6.21 -9.21 15.13
CA LEU A 12 -6.23 -9.48 13.68
C LEU A 12 -4.87 -9.94 13.13
N ASN A 13 -3.76 -9.76 13.87
CA ASN A 13 -2.42 -10.18 13.42
C ASN A 13 -2.26 -11.68 13.29
N ASN A 14 -2.83 -12.49 14.19
CA ASN A 14 -2.59 -13.94 14.15
C ASN A 14 -3.50 -14.71 13.20
N LEU A 15 -3.93 -14.01 12.17
CA LEU A 15 -4.46 -14.53 10.92
C LEU A 15 -3.31 -14.98 10.00
N THR A 16 -2.36 -15.73 10.57
CA THR A 16 -1.18 -16.29 9.89
C THR A 16 -1.58 -17.40 8.91
N ALA A 17 -2.71 -18.06 9.17
CA ALA A 17 -3.27 -19.07 8.28
C ALA A 17 -3.65 -18.50 6.89
N LEU A 18 -3.81 -17.18 6.75
CA LEU A 18 -4.35 -16.54 5.53
C LEU A 18 -3.27 -16.21 4.50
N THR A 19 -2.06 -15.94 4.97
CA THR A 19 -0.93 -15.44 4.18
C THR A 19 0.06 -16.54 3.81
N GLN A 20 0.02 -17.69 4.51
CA GLN A 20 0.79 -18.87 4.13
C GLN A 20 0.14 -19.62 2.97
N LYS A 21 0.64 -19.39 1.75
CA LYS A 21 0.39 -20.27 0.60
C LYS A 21 1.11 -21.62 0.79
N GLY A 22 0.50 -22.51 1.58
CA GLY A 22 0.81 -23.93 1.61
C GLY A 22 1.65 -24.42 2.80
N SER A 23 1.03 -24.56 3.96
CA SER A 23 1.41 -25.58 4.95
C SER A 23 0.17 -26.04 5.72
N SER A 24 -0.11 -27.34 5.74
CA SER A 24 -1.37 -27.90 6.25
C SER A 24 -1.37 -28.24 7.75
N SER A 25 -0.38 -27.76 8.51
CA SER A 25 -0.19 -28.13 9.92
C SER A 25 0.66 -27.13 10.71
N GLN A 26 0.06 -26.00 11.12
CA GLN A 26 0.61 -25.15 12.20
C GLN A 26 -0.50 -24.77 13.18
N THR A 27 -0.41 -25.27 14.41
CA THR A 27 -1.18 -24.74 15.54
C THR A 27 -0.69 -23.33 15.85
N ILE A 28 -1.62 -22.38 15.98
CA ILE A 28 -1.28 -20.97 16.13
C ILE A 28 -1.12 -20.63 17.62
N GLN A 29 -0.01 -19.97 17.97
CA GLN A 29 0.27 -19.48 19.32
C GLN A 29 0.37 -17.94 19.28
N HIS A 30 -0.26 -17.25 20.24
CA HIS A 30 -0.30 -15.79 20.31
C HIS A 30 0.07 -15.32 21.71
N SER A 31 1.18 -14.58 21.83
CA SER A 31 1.49 -13.80 23.03
C SER A 31 0.99 -12.36 22.87
N PHE A 32 0.22 -11.86 23.83
CA PHE A 32 -0.17 -10.44 23.90
C PHE A 32 0.17 -9.82 25.25
N LEU A 33 0.40 -8.50 25.25
CA LEU A 33 0.58 -7.70 26.47
C LEU A 33 -0.78 -7.30 27.01
N ASP A 34 -1.02 -7.59 28.29
CA ASP A 34 -2.15 -7.09 29.07
C ASP A 34 -1.65 -6.01 30.03
N ASP A 35 -2.05 -4.76 29.79
CA ASP A 35 -1.71 -3.59 30.64
C ASP A 35 -2.28 -3.71 32.07
N HIS A 36 -3.24 -4.60 32.33
CA HIS A 36 -3.75 -4.86 33.68
C HIS A 36 -2.95 -5.91 34.47
N LEU A 37 -2.17 -6.78 33.83
CA LEU A 37 -1.37 -7.82 34.50
C LEU A 37 0.15 -7.67 34.33
N GLY A 38 0.63 -6.86 33.37
CA GLY A 38 2.07 -6.63 33.15
C GLY A 38 2.84 -7.86 32.67
N GLY A 39 2.16 -8.84 32.09
CA GLY A 39 2.73 -10.11 31.63
C GLY A 39 2.22 -10.52 30.25
N TYR A 40 2.99 -11.36 29.56
CA TYR A 40 2.63 -11.91 28.25
C TYR A 40 1.67 -13.09 28.43
N ILE A 41 0.42 -12.94 28.00
CA ILE A 41 -0.56 -14.03 28.00
C ILE A 41 -0.43 -14.82 26.69
N SER A 42 -0.13 -16.12 26.79
CA SER A 42 -0.06 -17.03 25.64
C SER A 42 -1.40 -17.71 25.40
N GLY A 43 -2.14 -17.25 24.40
CA GLY A 43 -3.35 -17.90 23.90
C GLY A 43 -3.06 -18.89 22.76
N HIS A 44 -4.00 -19.81 22.57
CA HIS A 44 -4.12 -20.66 21.38
C HIS A 44 -5.55 -20.54 20.83
N TYR A 45 -5.68 -20.61 19.51
CA TYR A 45 -6.95 -20.54 18.78
C TYR A 45 -6.80 -21.30 17.45
N ASP A 46 -7.77 -22.14 17.14
CA ASP A 46 -7.78 -22.95 15.91
C ASP A 46 -8.77 -22.35 14.89
N ASP A 47 -8.25 -21.86 13.76
CA ASP A 47 -9.06 -21.50 12.58
C ASP A 47 -9.50 -22.78 11.85
N GLU A 48 -10.56 -23.41 12.36
CA GLU A 48 -11.21 -24.57 11.74
C GLU A 48 -12.71 -24.28 11.49
N ALA A 49 -13.12 -24.41 10.23
CA ALA A 49 -14.52 -24.45 9.83
C ALA A 49 -14.86 -25.86 9.34
N SER A 50 -15.70 -26.60 10.08
CA SER A 50 -16.11 -27.95 9.70
C SER A 50 -17.47 -27.96 8.98
N LEU A 51 -17.46 -28.41 7.72
CA LEU A 51 -18.67 -28.65 6.93
C LEU A 51 -19.05 -30.13 7.03
N THR A 52 -20.30 -30.42 7.43
CA THR A 52 -20.81 -31.80 7.47
C THR A 52 -21.96 -31.98 6.48
N TRP A 53 -21.83 -32.91 5.53
CA TRP A 53 -22.83 -33.19 4.50
C TRP A 53 -22.99 -34.70 4.30
N LYS A 54 -24.22 -35.23 4.48
CA LYS A 54 -24.56 -36.67 4.36
C LYS A 54 -23.61 -37.61 5.13
N GLY A 55 -23.10 -37.18 6.28
CA GLY A 55 -22.15 -37.94 7.11
C GLY A 55 -20.67 -37.79 6.73
N PHE A 56 -20.36 -37.17 5.59
CA PHE A 56 -19.00 -36.72 5.28
C PHE A 56 -18.70 -35.41 6.02
N ARG A 57 -17.55 -35.34 6.69
CA ARG A 57 -17.01 -34.12 7.31
C ARG A 57 -15.81 -33.65 6.48
N ALA A 58 -15.78 -32.35 6.15
CA ALA A 58 -14.61 -31.65 5.64
C ALA A 58 -14.22 -30.56 6.64
N GLU A 59 -12.92 -30.47 6.94
CA GLU A 59 -12.35 -29.47 7.85
C GLU A 59 -11.54 -28.47 7.03
N PHE A 60 -12.00 -27.22 7.00
CA PHE A 60 -11.33 -26.13 6.31
C PHE A 60 -10.52 -25.33 7.31
N LYS A 61 -9.22 -25.24 7.07
CA LYS A 61 -8.28 -24.37 7.77
C LYS A 61 -7.88 -23.24 6.82
N SER A 62 -7.33 -22.13 7.32
CA SER A 62 -6.96 -20.97 6.48
C SER A 62 -8.17 -20.25 5.85
N ASN A 63 -9.29 -20.16 6.58
CA ASN A 63 -10.57 -19.70 6.03
C ASN A 63 -10.58 -18.21 5.69
N LEU A 64 -9.96 -17.41 6.56
CA LEU A 64 -10.39 -16.04 6.80
C LEU A 64 -9.63 -14.90 6.06
N GLY A 65 -8.84 -15.01 4.98
CA GLY A 65 -8.27 -16.12 4.20
C GLY A 65 -8.65 -15.96 2.75
N LEU A 66 -9.81 -16.51 2.44
CA LEU A 66 -10.59 -16.15 1.25
C LEU A 66 -11.21 -14.75 1.38
N LEU A 67 -11.04 -14.08 2.53
CA LEU A 67 -11.54 -12.73 2.82
C LEU A 67 -10.79 -11.67 1.99
N LYS A 68 -11.39 -11.27 0.88
CA LYS A 68 -10.94 -10.13 0.07
C LYS A 68 -11.67 -8.83 0.36
N SER A 69 -12.76 -8.87 1.11
CA SER A 69 -13.58 -7.70 1.46
C SER A 69 -13.93 -7.69 2.93
N ILE A 70 -13.63 -6.60 3.63
CA ILE A 70 -14.21 -6.27 4.94
C ILE A 70 -15.14 -5.07 4.75
N ASP A 71 -16.41 -5.25 5.11
CA ASP A 71 -17.39 -4.16 5.26
C ASP A 71 -17.92 -4.21 6.69
N LEU A 72 -17.53 -3.20 7.48
CA LEU A 72 -18.04 -2.94 8.82
C LEU A 72 -18.71 -1.56 8.89
N SER A 73 -19.12 -1.03 7.74
CA SER A 73 -19.69 0.31 7.63
C SER A 73 -20.99 0.48 8.42
N SER A 74 -21.34 1.73 8.74
CA SER A 74 -22.62 2.10 9.36
C SER A 74 -22.91 1.34 10.68
N ASN A 75 -21.91 1.37 11.58
CA ASN A 75 -21.89 0.72 12.88
C ASN A 75 -21.53 1.72 14.01
N LYS A 76 -21.18 1.21 15.20
CA LYS A 76 -20.78 1.99 16.39
C LYS A 76 -19.39 1.55 16.90
N LEU A 77 -18.49 1.21 15.97
CA LEU A 77 -17.12 0.84 16.30
C LEU A 77 -16.31 2.05 16.78
N THR A 78 -15.47 1.86 17.79
CA THR A 78 -14.66 2.88 18.46
C THR A 78 -13.19 2.46 18.56
N GLY A 79 -12.34 3.31 19.13
CA GLY A 79 -10.90 3.04 19.24
C GLY A 79 -10.18 3.16 17.91
N GLU A 80 -8.92 2.72 17.87
CA GLU A 80 -8.03 2.90 16.72
C GLU A 80 -8.18 1.79 15.67
N ILE A 81 -7.79 2.08 14.42
CA ILE A 81 -7.62 1.04 13.39
C ILE A 81 -6.37 0.23 13.78
N PRO A 82 -6.47 -1.09 14.07
CA PRO A 82 -5.32 -1.90 14.39
C PRO A 82 -4.38 -1.99 13.18
N SER A 83 -3.09 -1.74 13.42
CA SER A 83 -2.01 -1.84 12.42
C SER A 83 -1.99 -3.21 11.73
N GLU A 84 -2.43 -4.22 12.46
CA GLU A 84 -2.53 -5.62 12.14
C GLU A 84 -3.44 -5.93 10.94
N ILE A 85 -4.34 -5.02 10.59
CA ILE A 85 -5.17 -5.14 9.37
C ILE A 85 -4.33 -5.17 8.09
N SER A 86 -3.06 -4.71 8.14
CA SER A 86 -2.12 -4.77 7.02
C SER A 86 -1.68 -6.18 6.63
N TYR A 87 -1.83 -7.17 7.52
CA TYR A 87 -1.47 -8.56 7.24
C TYR A 87 -2.54 -9.27 6.40
N LEU A 88 -3.70 -8.65 6.21
CA LEU A 88 -4.79 -9.19 5.41
C LEU A 88 -4.60 -8.73 3.96
N GLU A 89 -4.53 -9.67 3.01
CA GLU A 89 -4.52 -9.35 1.56
C GLU A 89 -5.92 -8.88 1.08
N LEU A 90 -6.41 -7.77 1.63
CA LEU A 90 -7.69 -7.19 1.27
C LEU A 90 -7.64 -6.52 -0.10
N GLU A 91 -8.74 -6.63 -0.82
CA GLU A 91 -9.05 -5.89 -2.05
C GLU A 91 -10.07 -4.78 -1.75
N VAL A 92 -10.90 -4.95 -0.71
CA VAL A 92 -11.85 -3.94 -0.20
C VAL A 92 -11.77 -3.85 1.33
N LEU A 93 -11.70 -2.61 1.84
CA LEU A 93 -11.88 -2.29 3.25
C LEU A 93 -12.83 -1.09 3.41
N ASP A 94 -14.00 -1.30 4.00
CA ASP A 94 -14.98 -0.26 4.32
C ASP A 94 -15.25 -0.24 5.84
N LEU A 95 -14.79 0.83 6.49
CA LEU A 95 -15.01 1.14 7.91
C LEU A 95 -15.85 2.42 8.08
N SER A 96 -16.47 2.91 7.01
CA SER A 96 -17.14 4.20 6.97
C SER A 96 -18.31 4.30 7.96
N ARG A 97 -18.67 5.52 8.37
CA ARG A 97 -19.83 5.79 9.25
C ARG A 97 -19.75 5.01 10.57
N ASN A 98 -18.66 5.19 11.28
CA ASN A 98 -18.38 4.63 12.60
C ASN A 98 -17.92 5.75 13.56
N GLN A 99 -17.34 5.39 14.70
CA GLN A 99 -16.80 6.32 15.70
C GLN A 99 -15.28 6.09 15.95
N ILE A 100 -14.61 5.44 14.99
CA ILE A 100 -13.18 5.06 15.03
C ILE A 100 -12.33 6.33 15.13
N ASN A 101 -11.31 6.30 15.98
CA ASN A 101 -10.41 7.41 16.26
C ASN A 101 -8.94 6.96 16.07
N GLY A 102 -7.98 7.74 16.61
CA GLY A 102 -6.56 7.48 16.42
C GLY A 102 -5.99 8.03 15.11
N ARG A 103 -4.73 7.71 14.85
CA ARG A 103 -4.05 7.94 13.55
C ARG A 103 -4.31 6.76 12.62
N ILE A 104 -4.37 6.99 11.31
CA ILE A 104 -4.38 5.89 10.32
C ILE A 104 -3.02 5.17 10.40
N PRO A 105 -2.95 3.84 10.62
CA PRO A 105 -1.68 3.14 10.75
C PRO A 105 -0.91 3.14 9.42
N THR A 106 0.39 3.42 9.49
CA THR A 106 1.27 3.46 8.30
C THR A 106 1.34 2.12 7.58
N SER A 107 1.18 1.01 8.31
CA SER A 107 1.12 -0.35 7.74
C SER A 107 -0.02 -0.55 6.75
N LEU A 108 -1.10 0.26 6.79
CA LEU A 108 -2.19 0.20 5.83
C LEU A 108 -1.71 0.44 4.38
N SER A 109 -0.60 1.19 4.21
CA SER A 109 0.05 1.39 2.90
C SER A 109 0.64 0.10 2.30
N TRP A 110 0.89 -0.93 3.11
CA TRP A 110 1.51 -2.17 2.66
C TRP A 110 0.53 -3.18 2.03
N ILE A 111 -0.78 -2.93 2.08
CA ILE A 111 -1.80 -3.79 1.47
C ILE A 111 -1.79 -3.57 -0.06
N ALA A 112 -0.85 -4.20 -0.75
CA ALA A 112 -0.58 -4.01 -2.17
C ALA A 112 -1.74 -4.38 -3.12
N ARG A 113 -2.78 -5.06 -2.62
CA ARG A 113 -3.96 -5.50 -3.38
C ARG A 113 -5.21 -4.65 -3.11
N LEU A 114 -5.14 -3.68 -2.20
CA LEU A 114 -6.28 -2.85 -1.80
C LEU A 114 -6.74 -1.96 -2.97
N ALA A 115 -7.94 -2.23 -3.47
CA ALA A 115 -8.54 -1.57 -4.63
C ALA A 115 -9.69 -0.62 -4.25
N LYS A 116 -10.36 -0.84 -3.10
CA LYS A 116 -11.26 0.12 -2.45
C LYS A 116 -10.89 0.28 -0.97
N LEU A 117 -10.74 1.53 -0.54
CA LEU A 117 -10.76 1.93 0.87
C LEU A 117 -11.92 2.89 1.09
N ASP A 118 -12.61 2.79 2.22
CA ASP A 118 -13.45 3.86 2.76
C ASP A 118 -13.32 3.92 4.29
N LEU A 119 -12.86 5.06 4.80
CA LEU A 119 -12.72 5.38 6.23
C LEU A 119 -13.58 6.60 6.60
N SER A 120 -14.47 7.04 5.71
CA SER A 120 -15.19 8.31 5.83
C SER A 120 -16.14 8.33 7.03
N GLU A 121 -16.52 9.52 7.48
CA GLU A 121 -17.53 9.71 8.55
C GLU A 121 -17.10 9.01 9.86
N ASN A 122 -15.86 9.27 10.28
CA ASN A 122 -15.22 8.79 11.51
C ASN A 122 -14.51 9.94 12.26
N ASN A 123 -13.82 9.62 13.36
CA ASN A 123 -13.10 10.55 14.24
C ASN A 123 -11.56 10.47 14.08
N LEU A 124 -11.05 10.07 12.90
CA LEU A 124 -9.62 9.90 12.65
C LEU A 124 -8.88 11.25 12.64
N PHE A 125 -7.60 11.24 13.07
CA PHE A 125 -6.78 12.45 13.16
C PHE A 125 -5.34 12.29 12.67
N GLY A 126 -4.71 13.43 12.34
CA GLY A 126 -3.30 13.50 11.94
C GLY A 126 -3.07 13.31 10.43
N LYS A 127 -1.80 13.13 10.06
CA LYS A 127 -1.38 13.02 8.66
C LYS A 127 -1.77 11.68 8.06
N ILE A 128 -2.41 11.68 6.89
CA ILE A 128 -2.67 10.47 6.09
C ILE A 128 -1.30 9.86 5.69
N PRO A 129 -1.05 8.56 5.94
CA PRO A 129 0.19 7.91 5.56
C PRO A 129 0.47 8.00 4.05
N ILE A 130 1.71 8.33 3.69
CA ILE A 130 2.17 8.33 2.31
C ILE A 130 2.46 6.87 1.91
N GLY A 131 1.88 6.40 0.81
CA GLY A 131 1.84 4.99 0.43
C GLY A 131 1.42 4.79 -1.03
N THR A 132 1.65 3.58 -1.56
CA THR A 132 1.52 3.30 -3.01
C THR A 132 0.12 3.50 -3.58
N GLN A 133 -0.92 3.25 -2.78
CA GLN A 133 -2.33 3.28 -3.17
C GLN A 133 -3.17 4.28 -2.35
N LEU A 134 -2.80 4.57 -1.10
CA LEU A 134 -3.57 5.43 -0.19
C LEU A 134 -3.84 6.84 -0.76
N GLN A 135 -2.93 7.40 -1.55
CA GLN A 135 -3.13 8.71 -2.18
C GLN A 135 -4.13 8.72 -3.34
N SER A 136 -4.53 7.56 -3.89
CA SER A 136 -5.54 7.48 -4.97
C SER A 136 -6.98 7.49 -4.45
N PHE A 137 -7.19 7.29 -3.16
CA PHE A 137 -8.51 7.16 -2.55
C PHE A 137 -9.08 8.52 -2.09
N GLU A 138 -9.29 9.45 -3.03
CA GLU A 138 -9.73 10.84 -2.77
C GLU A 138 -10.91 10.95 -1.78
N TYR A 139 -11.94 10.12 -1.97
CA TYR A 139 -13.19 10.17 -1.20
C TYR A 139 -13.13 9.46 0.16
N ALA A 140 -12.18 8.53 0.34
CA ALA A 140 -12.15 7.61 1.48
C ALA A 140 -11.92 8.28 2.84
N TYR A 141 -11.52 9.55 2.86
CA TYR A 141 -11.14 10.28 4.07
C TYR A 141 -12.17 11.33 4.49
N GLY A 142 -13.29 11.46 3.77
CA GLY A 142 -14.35 12.44 4.03
C GLY A 142 -14.92 12.40 5.46
N GLY A 143 -15.50 13.51 5.94
CA GLY A 143 -16.09 13.62 7.30
C GLY A 143 -15.09 13.70 8.46
N ASN A 144 -13.89 13.09 8.34
CA ASN A 144 -12.84 13.06 9.37
C ASN A 144 -12.17 14.44 9.56
N ARG A 145 -12.77 15.31 10.37
CA ARG A 145 -12.37 16.72 10.56
C ARG A 145 -10.89 16.94 10.92
N LEU A 146 -10.25 15.97 11.59
CA LEU A 146 -8.89 16.09 12.11
C LEU A 146 -7.80 15.44 11.24
N LEU A 147 -8.15 14.76 10.14
CA LEU A 147 -7.15 14.31 9.15
C LEU A 147 -6.54 15.49 8.38
N CYS A 148 -5.35 15.29 7.81
CA CYS A 148 -4.63 16.24 6.97
C CYS A 148 -3.63 15.53 6.04
N GLY A 149 -3.14 16.26 5.02
CA GLY A 149 -2.24 15.72 3.99
C GLY A 149 -2.97 15.00 2.84
N ALA A 150 -2.24 14.75 1.76
CA ALA A 150 -2.80 14.19 0.53
C ALA A 150 -3.48 12.81 0.74
N PRO A 151 -4.66 12.56 0.13
CA PRO A 151 -5.28 13.37 -0.93
C PRO A 151 -6.14 14.55 -0.46
N LEU A 152 -6.28 14.81 0.84
CA LEU A 152 -7.05 15.96 1.33
C LEU A 152 -6.32 17.30 1.03
N PRO A 153 -7.04 18.37 0.65
CA PRO A 153 -6.46 19.69 0.40
C PRO A 153 -6.03 20.43 1.69
N LYS A 154 -6.28 19.83 2.86
CA LYS A 154 -5.94 20.39 4.17
C LYS A 154 -4.50 20.04 4.53
N THR A 155 -3.63 21.05 4.60
CA THR A 155 -2.26 20.90 5.13
C THR A 155 -2.27 20.45 6.59
N CYS A 156 -1.22 19.74 7.00
CA CYS A 156 -0.99 19.46 8.42
C CYS A 156 -0.24 20.65 9.03
N PRO A 157 -0.53 21.04 10.29
CA PRO A 157 0.39 21.88 11.04
C PRO A 157 1.73 21.14 11.20
N GLU A 158 2.84 21.86 11.11
CA GLU A 158 4.15 21.29 11.40
C GLU A 158 4.27 21.02 12.91
N GLU A 159 4.85 19.88 13.29
CA GLU A 159 5.11 19.58 14.71
C GLU A 159 6.26 20.50 15.18
N GLU A 160 5.93 21.52 15.98
CA GLU A 160 6.87 22.55 16.44
C GLU A 160 8.10 21.94 17.13
N LYS A 161 9.26 22.01 16.46
CA LYS A 161 10.54 21.92 17.16
C LYS A 161 10.78 23.21 17.95
N GLY A 162 11.28 23.04 19.18
CA GLY A 162 11.43 24.12 20.16
C GLY A 162 12.24 25.34 19.69
N PRO A 163 12.06 26.48 20.38
CA PRO A 163 12.16 27.80 19.78
C PRO A 163 13.60 28.29 19.57
N GLY A 164 13.85 29.08 18.51
CA GLY A 164 15.17 29.69 18.38
C GLY A 164 15.57 30.54 17.17
N GLN A 165 14.68 31.10 16.33
CA GLN A 165 15.04 32.27 15.47
C GLN A 165 13.84 32.94 14.79
N PRO A 166 13.85 34.28 14.57
CA PRO A 166 12.77 35.00 13.92
C PRO A 166 12.85 34.85 12.39
N VAL A 167 12.02 33.98 11.82
CA VAL A 167 11.86 33.86 10.37
C VAL A 167 10.95 34.98 9.85
N LEU A 168 11.46 35.77 8.91
CA LEU A 168 10.67 36.79 8.22
C LEU A 168 9.54 36.15 7.41
N VAL A 169 8.35 36.75 7.47
CA VAL A 169 7.20 36.36 6.65
C VAL A 169 7.52 36.65 5.18
N ASN A 170 7.77 35.60 4.41
CA ASN A 170 7.82 35.65 2.95
C ASN A 170 6.68 34.80 2.39
N GLN A 171 5.69 35.46 1.80
CA GLN A 171 4.77 34.82 0.87
C GLN A 171 5.47 34.72 -0.50
N ASP A 172 5.80 33.51 -0.96
CA ASP A 172 5.40 33.04 -2.30
C ASP A 172 5.64 31.51 -2.45
N GLY A 173 4.96 30.88 -3.41
CA GLY A 173 4.93 29.42 -3.58
C GLY A 173 6.17 28.84 -4.29
N GLN A 174 7.01 28.10 -3.57
CA GLN A 174 8.21 27.45 -4.13
C GLN A 174 8.02 25.96 -4.49
N ASP A 175 7.08 25.26 -3.85
CA ASP A 175 6.81 23.83 -4.06
C ASP A 175 6.48 23.50 -5.53
N GLY A 176 5.63 24.31 -6.15
CA GLY A 176 5.26 24.18 -7.57
C GLY A 176 6.43 24.42 -8.53
N LEU A 177 7.43 25.23 -8.13
CA LEU A 177 8.58 25.57 -8.97
C LEU A 177 9.49 24.35 -9.21
N ILE A 178 9.67 23.51 -8.19
CA ILE A 178 10.48 22.28 -8.30
C ILE A 178 9.77 21.26 -9.19
N THR A 179 8.47 21.05 -9.01
CA THR A 179 7.67 20.15 -9.87
C THR A 179 7.63 20.63 -11.32
N GLN A 180 7.41 21.93 -11.55
CA GLN A 180 7.40 22.51 -12.88
C GLN A 180 8.79 22.46 -13.54
N GLY A 181 9.86 22.72 -12.79
CA GLY A 181 11.24 22.57 -13.26
C GLY A 181 11.60 21.13 -13.65
N TYR A 182 11.10 20.14 -12.92
CA TYR A 182 11.24 18.72 -13.28
C TYR A 182 10.55 18.40 -14.61
N TYR A 183 9.29 18.79 -14.80
CA TYR A 183 8.60 18.55 -16.08
C TYR A 183 9.21 19.32 -17.26
N ILE A 184 9.68 20.57 -17.06
CA ILE A 184 10.37 21.34 -18.10
C ILE A 184 11.70 20.68 -18.49
N SER A 185 12.52 20.27 -17.52
CA SER A 185 13.80 19.60 -17.80
C SER A 185 13.61 18.22 -18.44
N MET A 186 12.59 17.45 -18.04
CA MET A 186 12.23 16.19 -18.70
C MET A 186 11.75 16.41 -20.14
N GLY A 187 10.92 17.43 -20.39
CA GLY A 187 10.45 17.79 -21.72
C GLY A 187 11.56 18.26 -22.67
N LEU A 188 12.47 19.11 -22.17
CA LEU A 188 13.66 19.55 -22.92
C LEU A 188 14.63 18.38 -23.18
N GLY A 189 14.86 17.51 -22.18
CA GLY A 189 15.67 16.30 -22.34
C GLY A 189 15.10 15.34 -23.39
N PHE A 190 13.78 15.14 -23.39
CA PHE A 190 13.10 14.35 -24.42
C PHE A 190 13.23 14.99 -25.81
N ALA A 191 12.99 16.31 -25.94
CA ALA A 191 13.11 17.00 -27.23
C ALA A 191 14.54 16.92 -27.80
N VAL A 192 15.56 17.19 -26.98
CA VAL A 192 16.98 17.14 -27.39
C VAL A 192 17.40 15.71 -27.74
N GLY A 193 17.01 14.70 -26.96
CA GLY A 193 17.32 13.30 -27.24
C GLY A 193 16.61 12.79 -28.50
N PHE A 194 15.29 12.99 -28.58
CA PHE A 194 14.45 12.49 -29.66
C PHE A 194 14.75 13.17 -30.99
N TRP A 195 14.84 14.50 -31.06
CA TRP A 195 15.22 15.20 -32.30
C TRP A 195 16.72 15.16 -32.58
N GLY A 196 17.58 15.01 -31.57
CA GLY A 196 19.01 14.75 -31.79
C GLY A 196 19.25 13.45 -32.56
N VAL A 197 18.58 12.36 -32.15
CA VAL A 197 18.67 11.06 -32.82
C VAL A 197 17.82 11.03 -34.11
N CYS A 198 16.51 11.30 -34.04
CA CYS A 198 15.67 11.21 -35.24
C CYS A 198 16.00 12.27 -36.30
N GLY A 199 16.39 13.49 -35.91
CA GLY A 199 16.76 14.55 -36.85
C GLY A 199 18.04 14.22 -37.62
N THR A 200 19.08 13.70 -36.95
CA THR A 200 20.31 13.28 -37.64
C THR A 200 20.09 12.06 -38.55
N LEU A 201 19.20 11.14 -38.16
CA LEU A 201 18.80 9.99 -38.99
C LEU A 201 17.93 10.36 -40.20
N LEU A 202 17.14 11.44 -40.11
CA LEU A 202 16.31 11.94 -41.21
C LEU A 202 17.10 12.79 -42.21
N LEU A 203 18.10 13.55 -41.74
CA LEU A 203 18.87 14.48 -42.58
C LEU A 203 20.07 13.84 -43.30
N ASN A 204 20.63 12.73 -42.81
CA ASN A 204 21.82 12.11 -43.43
C ASN A 204 21.67 10.60 -43.70
N ARG A 205 21.61 10.24 -45.00
CA ARG A 205 21.53 8.85 -45.48
C ARG A 205 22.66 7.95 -44.97
N SER A 206 23.87 8.47 -44.78
CA SER A 206 25.02 7.67 -44.31
C SER A 206 24.92 7.33 -42.82
N CYS A 207 24.50 8.28 -41.98
CA CYS A 207 24.28 8.05 -40.54
C CYS A 207 23.14 7.04 -40.29
N ARG A 208 22.11 7.04 -41.14
CA ARG A 208 21.04 6.03 -41.08
C ARG A 208 21.60 4.61 -41.22
N TYR A 209 22.50 4.36 -42.16
CA TYR A 209 23.08 3.03 -42.36
C TYR A 209 23.94 2.57 -41.17
N THR A 210 24.84 3.43 -40.68
CA THR A 210 25.72 3.08 -39.55
C THR A 210 24.94 2.85 -38.25
N TYR A 211 23.88 3.63 -38.00
CA TYR A 211 23.01 3.45 -36.84
C TYR A 211 22.23 2.13 -36.89
N PHE A 212 21.61 1.77 -38.03
CA PHE A 212 20.92 0.48 -38.16
C PHE A 212 21.89 -0.71 -38.04
N ASN A 213 23.10 -0.61 -38.59
CA ASN A 213 24.12 -1.67 -38.47
C ASN A 213 24.69 -1.82 -37.04
N PHE A 214 24.62 -0.76 -36.22
CA PHE A 214 24.93 -0.83 -34.79
C PHE A 214 23.78 -1.46 -33.99
N LEU A 215 22.52 -1.15 -34.32
CA LEU A 215 21.35 -1.78 -33.68
C LEU A 215 21.26 -3.29 -33.96
N THR A 216 21.57 -3.75 -35.17
CA THR A 216 21.64 -5.19 -35.47
C THR A 216 22.75 -5.87 -34.66
N PHE A 217 23.95 -5.28 -34.60
CA PHE A 217 25.03 -5.80 -33.76
C PHE A 217 24.65 -5.89 -32.27
N LEU A 218 23.98 -4.88 -31.71
CA LEU A 218 23.47 -4.93 -30.33
C LEU A 218 22.42 -6.02 -30.13
N ASN A 219 21.51 -6.20 -31.08
CA ASN A 219 20.49 -7.26 -31.03
C ASN A 219 21.15 -8.65 -31.05
N ASP A 220 22.09 -8.90 -31.95
CA ASP A 220 22.78 -10.18 -32.07
C ASP A 220 23.63 -10.48 -30.82
N TRP A 221 24.34 -9.47 -30.29
CA TRP A 221 25.08 -9.57 -29.04
C TRP A 221 24.17 -9.89 -27.84
N LEU A 222 23.01 -9.23 -27.75
CA LEU A 222 22.01 -9.51 -26.72
C LEU A 222 21.46 -10.93 -26.87
N HIS A 223 21.14 -11.36 -28.09
CA HIS A 223 20.59 -12.68 -28.37
C HIS A 223 21.58 -13.81 -28.02
N VAL A 224 22.88 -13.61 -28.30
CA VAL A 224 23.96 -14.53 -27.87
C VAL A 224 24.14 -14.52 -26.35
N LYS A 225 24.11 -13.35 -25.70
CA LYS A 225 24.17 -13.24 -24.23
C LYS A 225 23.01 -13.96 -23.55
N VAL A 226 21.79 -13.79 -24.05
CA VAL A 226 20.58 -14.45 -23.55
C VAL A 226 20.64 -15.96 -23.81
N ALA A 227 21.06 -16.40 -24.99
CA ALA A 227 21.25 -17.82 -25.30
C ALA A 227 22.24 -18.48 -24.30
N ILE A 228 23.42 -17.90 -24.12
CA ILE A 228 24.44 -18.40 -23.19
C ILE A 228 23.93 -18.42 -21.73
N MET A 229 23.13 -17.44 -21.31
CA MET A 229 22.53 -17.45 -19.97
C MET A 229 21.45 -18.53 -19.84
N SER A 230 20.55 -18.68 -20.81
CA SER A 230 19.52 -19.73 -20.81
C SER A 230 20.12 -21.14 -20.78
N GLN A 231 21.21 -21.38 -21.54
CA GLN A 231 21.91 -22.66 -21.57
C GLN A 231 22.67 -22.94 -20.27
N LYS A 232 23.15 -21.90 -19.55
CA LYS A 232 23.69 -22.02 -18.20
C LYS A 232 22.63 -22.25 -17.11
N VAL A 233 21.37 -21.92 -17.38
CA VAL A 233 20.23 -22.21 -16.49
C VAL A 233 19.67 -23.61 -16.73
N LEU A 234 19.66 -24.12 -17.97
CA LEU A 234 19.24 -25.49 -18.28
C LEU A 234 20.23 -26.58 -17.81
N ASN A 235 21.52 -26.25 -17.71
CA ASN A 235 22.57 -27.19 -17.28
C ASN A 235 22.88 -27.06 -15.76
N ARG A 236 21.84 -26.88 -14.93
CA ARG A 236 21.95 -26.68 -13.48
C ARG A 236 20.82 -27.37 -12.71
#